data_AF-A0A9W4WY29-F1
#
_entry.id   AF-A0A9W4WY29-F1
#
_cell.length_a   1.000
_cell.length_b   1.000
_cell.length_c   1.000
_cell.angle_alpha   90.00
_cell.angle_beta   90.00
_cell.angle_gamma   90.00
#
_symmetry.space_group_name_H-M   'P 1'
#
loop_
_entity.id
_entity.type
_entity.pdbx_description
1 polymer ?
#
loop_
_entity_poly.entity_id
_entity_poly.type
_entity_poly.pdbx_seq_one_letter_code
_entity_poly.pdbx_strand_id
1 'polypeptide(L)'
;TLSSDAVPERMSDCFFYRNLWWEKGEFSKKAKWKEITLPYVLATNITIEDYEERTEEFNIHRYWEWSNGKILIYEFPSMLHEVDISAIVKQINKQCGNADGTDAKNYGFSSTRTRNRNCGKEADASFRLTKLTVTAQNGSNGDNRPWPNLVVKVAYSETLDHVEEALQYWLSPSCTYDCIIVKIDPVSQD
;
A
#
# COMPACT_ATOMS: atom_id res chain seq x y z
N THR A 1 -40.50 4.64 39.10
CA THR A 1 -40.03 3.37 38.50
C THR A 1 -39.11 3.75 37.36
N LEU A 2 -37.86 3.25 37.43
CA LEU A 2 -36.70 3.29 36.50
C LEU A 2 -36.92 3.99 35.14
N SER A 3 -36.24 5.12 34.86
CA SER A 3 -34.85 5.25 34.33
C SER A 3 -34.69 4.65 32.94
N SER A 4 -34.53 5.52 31.93
CA SER A 4 -33.96 5.17 30.63
C SER A 4 -32.95 6.24 30.21
N ASP A 5 -31.88 6.36 30.99
CA ASP A 5 -30.63 6.89 30.42
C ASP A 5 -29.96 5.73 29.70
N ALA A 6 -30.32 5.58 28.42
CA ALA A 6 -29.53 4.76 27.51
C ALA A 6 -28.17 5.42 27.36
N VAL A 7 -27.20 4.96 28.16
CA VAL A 7 -25.78 5.26 27.98
C VAL A 7 -25.45 4.87 26.53
N PRO A 8 -24.94 5.79 25.70
CA PRO A 8 -24.51 5.44 24.35
C PRO A 8 -23.53 4.29 24.47
N GLU A 9 -23.72 3.23 23.67
CA GLU A 9 -22.72 2.17 23.50
C GLU A 9 -21.36 2.85 23.40
N ARG A 10 -20.51 2.67 24.43
CA ARG A 10 -19.12 3.12 24.36
C ARG A 10 -18.57 2.48 23.10
N MET A 11 -18.33 3.27 22.06
CA MET A 11 -17.45 2.89 20.96
C MET A 11 -16.28 2.19 21.62
N SER A 12 -16.13 0.87 21.40
CA SER A 12 -15.18 0.09 22.19
C SER A 12 -13.83 0.79 22.13
N ASP A 13 -13.10 0.87 23.24
CA ASP A 13 -11.83 1.63 23.32
C ASP A 13 -10.88 1.31 22.15
N CYS A 14 -11.01 0.10 21.56
CA CYS A 14 -10.31 -0.32 20.36
C CYS A 14 -10.62 0.53 19.12
N PHE A 15 -11.88 0.90 18.85
CA PHE A 15 -12.23 1.75 17.70
C PHE A 15 -11.57 3.11 17.78
N PHE A 16 -11.55 3.74 18.96
CA PHE A 16 -10.83 4.98 19.20
C PHE A 16 -9.35 4.82 18.82
N TYR A 17 -8.68 3.79 19.34
CA TYR A 17 -7.26 3.55 19.03
C TYR A 17 -6.97 3.18 17.57
N ARG A 18 -7.94 2.57 16.86
CA ARG A 18 -7.82 2.29 15.43
C ARG A 18 -7.92 3.58 14.61
N ASN A 19 -8.89 4.44 14.95
CA ASN A 19 -9.11 5.70 14.26
C ASN A 19 -7.91 6.66 14.38
N LEU A 20 -7.16 6.60 15.48
CA LEU A 20 -5.90 7.37 15.62
C LEU A 20 -4.91 7.12 14.49
N TRP A 21 -4.94 5.93 13.87
CA TRP A 21 -4.06 5.67 12.74
C TRP A 21 -4.41 6.57 11.56
N TRP A 22 -5.69 6.72 11.23
CA TRP A 22 -6.11 7.66 10.19
C TRP A 22 -6.00 9.13 10.61
N GLU A 23 -6.37 9.46 11.85
CA GLU A 23 -6.45 10.84 12.32
C GLU A 23 -5.08 11.48 12.57
N LYS A 24 -4.10 10.69 12.99
CA LYS A 24 -2.79 11.19 13.47
C LYS A 24 -1.60 10.38 12.97
N GLY A 25 -1.83 9.36 12.16
CA GLY A 25 -0.80 8.43 11.77
C GLY A 25 -0.34 7.47 12.87
N GLU A 26 -1.03 7.40 14.02
CA GLU A 26 -0.57 6.65 15.18
C GLU A 26 -1.05 5.19 15.18
N PHE A 27 -0.14 4.25 14.86
CA PHE A 27 -0.43 2.82 14.95
C PHE A 27 -0.37 2.29 16.40
N SER A 28 -1.52 2.28 17.07
CA SER A 28 -1.59 1.94 18.50
C SER A 28 -1.69 0.43 18.78
N LYS A 29 -0.85 -0.08 19.70
CA LYS A 29 -0.97 -1.48 20.20
C LYS A 29 -2.28 -1.74 20.95
N LYS A 30 -2.93 -0.69 21.48
CA LYS A 30 -4.22 -0.79 22.20
C LYS A 30 -5.42 -1.02 21.28
N ALA A 31 -5.23 -0.87 19.97
CA ALA A 31 -6.23 -1.12 18.95
C ALA A 31 -6.57 -2.62 18.76
N LYS A 32 -5.80 -3.51 19.39
CA LYS A 32 -5.95 -4.96 19.32
C LYS A 32 -6.02 -5.49 17.87
N TRP A 33 -5.05 -5.09 17.05
CA TRP A 33 -4.99 -5.44 15.62
C TRP A 33 -4.98 -6.95 15.34
N LYS A 34 -4.56 -7.80 16.29
CA LYS A 34 -4.62 -9.25 16.14
C LYS A 34 -6.03 -9.84 16.15
N GLU A 35 -7.02 -9.10 16.65
CA GLU A 35 -8.41 -9.55 16.76
C GLU A 35 -9.26 -9.15 15.53
N ILE A 36 -8.67 -8.47 14.55
CA ILE A 36 -9.41 -7.97 13.38
C ILE A 36 -9.26 -8.89 12.18
N THR A 37 -10.27 -8.90 11.32
CA THR A 37 -10.21 -9.57 10.01
C THR A 37 -9.80 -8.56 8.95
N LEU A 38 -8.85 -8.95 8.09
CA LEU A 38 -8.43 -8.17 6.94
C LEU A 38 -9.25 -8.58 5.69
N PRO A 39 -9.53 -7.66 4.75
CA PRO A 39 -9.19 -6.24 4.81
C PRO A 39 -10.02 -5.46 5.83
N TYR A 40 -9.38 -4.50 6.50
CA TYR A 40 -10.03 -3.63 7.47
C TYR A 40 -10.32 -2.25 6.87
N VAL A 41 -11.56 -1.78 7.03
CA VAL A 41 -11.94 -0.41 6.64
C VAL A 41 -11.55 0.53 7.75
N LEU A 42 -10.49 1.32 7.53
CA LEU A 42 -9.98 2.27 8.51
C LEU A 42 -10.78 3.58 8.55
N ALA A 43 -11.18 4.08 7.38
CA ALA A 43 -11.97 5.31 7.25
C ALA A 43 -12.86 5.25 5.98
N THR A 44 -13.91 6.07 5.95
CA THR A 44 -14.88 6.14 4.84
C THR A 44 -15.20 7.60 4.50
N ASN A 45 -15.76 7.83 3.30
CA ASN A 45 -16.05 9.16 2.76
C ASN A 45 -14.80 10.03 2.61
N ILE A 46 -13.68 9.41 2.26
CA ILE A 46 -12.38 10.07 2.11
C ILE A 46 -12.13 10.38 0.64
N THR A 47 -11.74 11.61 0.32
CA THR A 47 -11.35 11.95 -1.07
C THR A 47 -9.99 11.34 -1.41
N ILE A 48 -9.65 11.22 -2.69
CA ILE A 48 -8.33 10.71 -3.05
C ILE A 48 -7.23 11.70 -2.65
N GLU A 49 -7.52 13.00 -2.70
CA GLU A 49 -6.63 14.06 -2.27
C GLU A 49 -6.32 13.97 -0.76
N ASP A 50 -7.34 13.76 0.08
CA ASP A 50 -7.14 13.58 1.53
C ASP A 50 -6.29 12.34 1.85
N TYR A 51 -6.50 11.26 1.10
CA TYR A 51 -5.68 10.05 1.21
C TYR A 51 -4.22 10.35 0.89
N GLU A 52 -3.94 11.01 -0.22
CA GLU A 52 -2.59 11.30 -0.68
C GLU A 52 -1.87 12.29 0.25
N GLU A 53 -2.57 13.32 0.70
CA GLU A 53 -2.03 14.31 1.64
C GLU A 53 -1.65 13.65 2.95
N ARG A 54 -2.54 12.87 3.56
CA ARG A 54 -2.27 12.22 4.85
C ARG A 54 -1.23 11.11 4.78
N THR A 55 -1.21 10.36 3.67
CA THR A 55 -0.19 9.33 3.44
C THR A 55 1.21 9.97 3.46
N GLU A 56 1.35 11.14 2.85
CA GLU A 56 2.59 11.94 2.91
C GLU A 56 2.84 12.53 4.29
N GLU A 57 1.84 13.22 4.88
CA GLU A 57 1.94 13.91 6.17
C GLU A 57 2.42 12.99 7.28
N PHE A 58 1.86 11.78 7.33
CA PHE A 58 2.18 10.80 8.36
C PHE A 58 3.27 9.82 7.95
N ASN A 59 3.78 9.90 6.71
CA ASN A 59 4.76 8.98 6.15
C ASN A 59 4.29 7.50 6.25
N ILE A 60 3.01 7.25 5.95
CA ILE A 60 2.37 5.91 6.03
C ILE A 60 2.29 5.32 4.64
N HIS A 61 3.45 5.14 4.04
CA HIS A 61 3.53 4.59 2.72
C HIS A 61 3.31 3.06 2.72
N ARG A 62 2.68 2.53 1.66
CA ARG A 62 2.38 1.10 1.40
C ARG A 62 1.31 0.44 2.27
N TYR A 63 1.03 0.98 3.46
CA TYR A 63 0.10 0.35 4.41
C TYR A 63 -1.37 0.67 4.15
N TRP A 64 -1.65 1.78 3.46
CA TRP A 64 -3.01 2.22 3.15
C TRP A 64 -3.28 2.13 1.66
N GLU A 65 -4.38 1.48 1.32
CA GLU A 65 -4.97 1.55 -0.02
C GLU A 65 -6.24 2.39 0.02
N TRP A 66 -6.44 3.24 -0.98
CA TRP A 66 -7.69 3.97 -1.18
C TRP A 66 -8.52 3.27 -2.23
N SER A 67 -9.80 3.04 -1.96
CA SER A 67 -10.75 2.49 -2.94
C SER A 67 -12.15 3.03 -2.70
N ASN A 68 -12.72 3.69 -3.70
CA ASN A 68 -14.10 4.19 -3.70
C ASN A 68 -14.48 4.95 -2.41
N GLY A 69 -13.61 5.86 -1.98
CA GLY A 69 -13.84 6.68 -0.79
C GLY A 69 -13.54 5.99 0.55
N LYS A 70 -12.92 4.81 0.53
CA LYS A 70 -12.52 4.06 1.73
C LYS A 70 -11.01 3.94 1.84
N ILE A 71 -10.52 3.99 3.06
CA ILE A 71 -9.14 3.62 3.41
C ILE A 71 -9.15 2.18 3.89
N LEU A 72 -8.40 1.33 3.20
CA LEU A 72 -8.35 -0.11 3.41
C LEU A 72 -6.96 -0.52 3.88
N ILE A 73 -6.94 -1.44 4.85
CA ILE A 73 -5.74 -2.11 5.33
C ILE A 73 -5.84 -3.56 4.90
N TYR A 74 -4.91 -4.00 4.07
CA TYR A 74 -4.81 -5.40 3.64
C TYR A 74 -3.68 -6.15 4.37
N GLU A 75 -2.70 -5.41 4.88
CA GLU A 75 -1.61 -5.94 5.67
C GLU A 75 -1.13 -4.90 6.69
N PHE A 76 -0.67 -5.37 7.85
CA PHE A 76 -0.11 -4.51 8.88
C PHE A 76 1.41 -4.41 8.78
N PRO A 77 2.01 -3.30 9.26
CA PRO A 77 3.46 -3.18 9.33
C PRO A 77 4.12 -4.39 10.02
N SER A 78 5.05 -5.04 9.31
CA SER A 78 5.74 -6.23 9.77
C SER A 78 7.22 -6.16 9.43
N MET A 79 8.09 -6.47 10.40
CA MET A 79 9.53 -6.53 10.18
C MET A 79 9.90 -7.59 9.13
N LEU A 80 9.19 -8.72 9.10
CA LEU A 80 9.45 -9.80 8.15
C LEU A 80 9.15 -9.35 6.71
N HIS A 81 8.03 -8.66 6.51
CA HIS A 81 7.63 -8.09 5.23
C HIS A 81 8.71 -7.14 4.68
N GLU A 82 9.21 -6.23 5.50
CA GLU A 82 10.28 -5.30 5.10
C GLU A 82 11.61 -6.00 4.78
N VAL A 83 11.97 -7.05 5.54
CA VAL A 83 13.18 -7.84 5.30
C VAL A 83 13.11 -8.57 3.95
N ASP A 84 11.95 -9.14 3.62
CA ASP A 84 11.77 -9.88 2.36
C ASP A 84 11.78 -8.96 1.15
N ILE A 85 11.08 -7.83 1.22
CA ILE A 85 11.14 -6.79 0.17
C ILE A 85 12.59 -6.36 -0.03
N SER A 86 13.31 -6.09 1.07
CA SER A 86 14.72 -5.69 1.01
C SER A 86 15.60 -6.76 0.35
N ALA A 87 15.35 -8.04 0.64
CA ALA A 87 16.08 -9.14 0.04
C ALA A 87 15.84 -9.24 -1.48
N ILE A 88 14.58 -9.13 -1.92
CA ILE A 88 14.19 -9.16 -3.34
C ILE A 88 14.82 -7.97 -4.08
N VAL A 89 14.64 -6.76 -3.56
CA VAL A 89 15.20 -5.52 -4.14
C VAL A 89 16.72 -5.61 -4.25
N LYS A 90 17.40 -6.14 -3.23
CA LYS A 90 18.86 -6.35 -3.26
C LYS A 90 19.28 -7.27 -4.39
N GLN A 91 18.54 -8.36 -4.64
CA GLN A 91 18.87 -9.27 -5.75
C GLN A 91 18.65 -8.61 -7.10
N ILE A 92 17.53 -7.91 -7.29
CA ILE A 92 17.25 -7.17 -8.54
C ILE A 92 18.39 -6.17 -8.82
N ASN A 93 18.74 -5.34 -7.85
CA ASN A 93 19.82 -4.36 -8.00
C ASN A 93 21.16 -5.03 -8.32
N LYS A 94 21.48 -6.14 -7.64
CA LYS A 94 22.73 -6.88 -7.92
C LYS A 94 22.79 -7.39 -9.36
N GLN A 95 21.69 -7.93 -9.89
CA GLN A 95 21.64 -8.42 -11.27
C GLN A 95 21.64 -7.28 -12.30
N CYS A 96 21.06 -6.13 -11.95
CA CYS A 96 21.04 -4.95 -12.80
C CYS A 96 22.30 -4.08 -12.69
N GLY A 97 23.26 -4.38 -11.80
CA GLY A 97 24.41 -3.52 -11.53
C GLY A 97 25.31 -3.22 -12.74
N ASN A 98 25.33 -4.10 -13.75
CA ASN A 98 26.06 -3.84 -15.00
C ASN A 98 25.48 -2.66 -15.81
N ALA A 99 24.24 -2.24 -15.53
CA ALA A 99 23.61 -1.08 -16.15
C ALA A 99 23.94 0.24 -15.43
N ASP A 100 24.63 0.19 -14.29
CA ASP A 100 25.01 1.39 -13.54
C ASP A 100 25.92 2.30 -14.38
N GLY A 101 25.59 3.60 -14.40
CA GLY A 101 26.32 4.59 -15.19
C GLY A 101 25.98 4.59 -16.69
N THR A 102 24.99 3.80 -17.12
CA THR A 102 24.51 3.77 -18.52
C THR A 102 23.11 4.38 -18.65
N ASP A 103 22.68 4.61 -19.90
CA ASP A 103 21.29 5.00 -20.23
C ASP A 103 20.23 3.96 -19.81
N ALA A 104 20.66 2.72 -19.57
CA ALA A 104 19.80 1.63 -19.09
C ALA A 104 19.73 1.54 -17.56
N LYS A 105 20.30 2.51 -16.84
CA LYS A 105 20.28 2.53 -15.38
C LYS A 105 18.83 2.51 -14.85
N ASN A 106 18.57 1.57 -13.96
CA ASN A 106 17.33 1.47 -13.20
C ASN A 106 17.44 2.24 -11.88
N TYR A 107 16.42 3.03 -11.58
CA TYR A 107 16.23 3.61 -10.26
C TYR A 107 15.18 2.81 -9.51
N GLY A 108 15.60 2.18 -8.42
CA GLY A 108 14.69 1.62 -7.43
C GLY A 108 14.05 2.74 -6.63
N PHE A 109 12.74 2.81 -6.66
CA PHE A 109 11.92 3.61 -5.76
C PHE A 109 11.29 2.65 -4.75
N SER A 110 11.12 3.12 -3.52
CA SER A 110 10.29 2.43 -2.53
C SER A 110 8.81 2.55 -2.95
N SER A 111 8.02 3.14 -2.08
CA SER A 111 6.59 3.40 -2.21
C SER A 111 6.25 4.39 -3.31
N THR A 112 6.23 3.90 -4.56
CA THR A 112 5.73 4.69 -5.67
C THR A 112 4.22 4.86 -5.52
N ARG A 113 3.80 6.11 -5.23
CA ARG A 113 2.40 6.52 -5.24
C ARG A 113 1.80 6.35 -6.63
N THR A 114 0.66 5.65 -6.70
CA THR A 114 -0.13 5.53 -7.91
C THR A 114 -1.62 5.67 -7.65
N ARG A 115 -2.37 6.10 -8.67
CA ARG A 115 -3.82 6.19 -8.65
C ARG A 115 -4.44 5.98 -10.02
N ASN A 116 -5.68 5.49 -10.00
CA ASN A 116 -6.65 5.64 -11.07
C ASN A 116 -7.90 6.36 -10.53
N ARG A 117 -8.96 6.45 -11.34
CA ARG A 117 -10.18 7.21 -10.99
C ARG A 117 -10.78 6.86 -9.62
N ASN A 118 -10.69 5.60 -9.21
CA ASN A 118 -11.41 5.07 -8.05
C ASN A 118 -10.51 4.32 -7.06
N CYS A 119 -9.21 4.26 -7.31
CA CYS A 119 -8.27 3.52 -6.49
C CYS A 119 -6.90 4.22 -6.40
N GLY A 120 -6.30 4.19 -5.22
CA GLY A 120 -4.93 4.63 -4.94
C GLY A 120 -4.17 3.49 -4.27
N LYS A 121 -3.02 3.13 -4.82
CA LYS A 121 -2.16 2.05 -4.31
C LYS A 121 -0.69 2.48 -4.37
N GLU A 122 0.09 2.00 -3.42
CA GLU A 122 1.54 2.15 -3.42
C GLU A 122 2.21 0.78 -3.52
N ALA A 123 3.24 0.69 -4.36
CA ALA A 123 4.02 -0.53 -4.50
C ALA A 123 4.94 -0.76 -3.29
N ASP A 124 5.23 -2.02 -2.94
CA ASP A 124 6.18 -2.32 -1.87
C ASP A 124 7.61 -1.92 -2.25
N ALA A 125 7.94 -2.18 -3.51
CA ALA A 125 9.07 -1.60 -4.21
C ALA A 125 8.74 -1.46 -5.69
N SER A 126 9.46 -0.57 -6.38
CA SER A 126 9.21 -0.29 -7.79
C SER A 126 10.48 0.18 -8.50
N PHE A 127 10.53 0.01 -9.81
CA PHE A 127 11.70 0.37 -10.61
C PHE A 127 11.29 1.16 -11.83
N ARG A 128 12.06 2.19 -12.14
CA ARG A 128 11.91 3.02 -13.35
C ARG A 128 13.24 3.14 -14.06
N LEU A 129 13.21 3.15 -15.38
CA LEU A 129 14.39 3.52 -16.18
C LEU A 129 14.64 5.03 -16.09
N THR A 130 15.92 5.42 -16.11
CA THR A 130 16.32 6.84 -16.07
C THR A 130 15.78 7.63 -17.26
N LYS A 131 15.62 6.97 -18.40
CA LYS A 131 15.10 7.56 -19.63
C LYS A 131 13.63 7.25 -19.77
N LEU A 132 12.79 8.25 -19.48
CA LEU A 132 11.58 8.61 -20.22
C LEU A 132 11.06 9.92 -19.61
N THR A 133 11.47 11.05 -20.20
CA THR A 133 10.72 12.32 -20.15
C THR A 133 9.46 12.17 -21.02
N VAL A 134 8.71 11.09 -20.83
CA VAL A 134 7.42 10.92 -21.46
C VAL A 134 6.41 11.31 -20.41
N THR A 135 5.81 12.47 -20.64
CA THR A 135 4.58 12.86 -19.97
C THR A 135 3.57 11.75 -20.26
N ALA A 136 3.31 10.92 -19.25
CA ALA A 136 2.31 9.87 -19.39
C ALA A 136 0.95 10.57 -19.46
N GLN A 137 0.18 10.31 -20.52
CA GLN A 137 -1.16 10.87 -20.70
C GLN A 137 -2.09 10.52 -19.52
N ASN A 138 -1.80 9.39 -18.84
CA ASN A 138 -2.40 8.95 -17.59
C ASN A 138 -1.29 8.72 -16.55
N GLY A 139 -0.71 9.81 -16.03
CA GLY A 139 0.35 9.72 -15.03
C GLY A 139 -0.05 8.90 -13.80
N SER A 140 0.93 8.20 -13.24
CA SER A 140 0.76 7.34 -12.08
C SER A 140 0.13 8.05 -10.89
N ASN A 141 0.50 9.29 -10.60
CA ASN A 141 0.07 10.00 -9.37
C ASN A 141 -0.80 11.23 -9.64
N GLY A 142 -1.37 11.38 -10.85
CA GLY A 142 -2.08 12.61 -11.23
C GLY A 142 -1.19 13.79 -11.67
N ASP A 143 0.12 13.77 -11.40
CA ASP A 143 1.08 14.80 -11.86
C ASP A 143 1.78 14.41 -13.16
N ASN A 144 1.17 13.56 -13.99
CA ASN A 144 1.75 13.04 -15.23
C ASN A 144 3.08 12.29 -15.06
N ARG A 145 3.44 11.87 -13.83
CA ARG A 145 4.63 11.03 -13.61
C ARG A 145 4.44 9.68 -14.30
N PRO A 146 5.45 9.13 -14.99
CA PRO A 146 5.33 7.81 -15.60
C PRO A 146 5.03 6.74 -14.54
N TRP A 147 4.30 5.70 -14.94
CA TRP A 147 4.16 4.49 -14.13
C TRP A 147 5.52 3.80 -13.96
N PRO A 148 5.73 3.07 -12.84
CA PRO A 148 6.90 2.21 -12.72
C PRO A 148 6.90 1.14 -13.81
N ASN A 149 8.09 0.78 -14.30
CA ASN A 149 8.26 -0.29 -15.29
C ASN A 149 8.05 -1.66 -14.64
N LEU A 150 8.59 -1.82 -13.44
CA LEU A 150 8.46 -3.02 -12.61
C LEU A 150 7.91 -2.64 -11.25
N VAL A 151 6.92 -3.40 -10.78
CA VAL A 151 6.42 -3.37 -9.41
C VAL A 151 6.75 -4.69 -8.72
N VAL A 152 7.19 -4.61 -7.47
CA VAL A 152 7.33 -5.74 -6.57
C VAL A 152 6.33 -5.57 -5.44
N LYS A 153 5.58 -6.64 -5.15
CA LYS A 153 4.63 -6.73 -4.03
C LYS A 153 4.90 -8.00 -3.24
N VAL A 154 4.85 -7.92 -1.92
CA VAL A 154 4.96 -9.06 -1.01
C VAL A 154 3.67 -9.13 -0.20
N ALA A 155 3.00 -10.26 -0.24
CA ALA A 155 1.71 -10.47 0.39
C ALA A 155 1.82 -11.58 1.44
N TYR A 156 1.80 -11.23 2.73
CA TYR A 156 1.70 -12.21 3.81
C TYR A 156 0.25 -12.43 4.22
N SER A 157 -0.44 -11.35 4.59
CA SER A 157 -1.80 -11.42 5.12
C SER A 157 -2.86 -11.15 4.07
N GLU A 158 -2.46 -10.60 2.91
CA GLU A 158 -3.37 -10.36 1.78
C GLU A 158 -3.93 -11.68 1.25
N THR A 159 -5.21 -11.69 0.86
CA THR A 159 -5.87 -12.84 0.25
C THR A 159 -5.42 -13.01 -1.21
N LEU A 160 -5.59 -14.22 -1.78
CA LEU A 160 -5.31 -14.44 -3.19
C LEU A 160 -6.16 -13.54 -4.10
N ASP A 161 -7.44 -13.35 -3.78
CA ASP A 161 -8.33 -12.46 -4.53
C ASP A 161 -7.78 -11.02 -4.58
N HIS A 162 -7.26 -10.51 -3.46
CA HIS A 162 -6.68 -9.16 -3.42
C HIS A 162 -5.34 -9.09 -4.17
N VAL A 163 -4.53 -10.14 -4.13
CA VAL A 163 -3.32 -10.27 -4.95
C VAL A 163 -3.66 -10.26 -6.44
N GLU A 164 -4.71 -10.96 -6.87
CA GLU A 164 -5.19 -10.95 -8.25
C GLU A 164 -5.74 -9.58 -8.66
N GLU A 165 -6.49 -8.91 -7.77
CA GLU A 165 -6.95 -7.53 -7.99
C GLU A 165 -5.75 -6.57 -8.14
N ALA A 166 -4.72 -6.73 -7.32
CA ALA A 166 -3.50 -5.94 -7.40
C ALA A 166 -2.80 -6.17 -8.75
N LEU A 167 -2.69 -7.41 -9.23
CA LEU A 167 -2.15 -7.71 -10.57
C LEU A 167 -2.93 -6.99 -11.67
N GLN A 168 -4.26 -7.06 -11.63
CA GLN A 168 -5.12 -6.39 -12.61
C GLN A 168 -4.93 -4.86 -12.58
N TYR A 169 -4.78 -4.29 -11.39
CA TYR A 169 -4.49 -2.86 -11.22
C TYR A 169 -3.14 -2.48 -11.84
N TRP A 170 -2.06 -3.17 -11.46
CA TRP A 170 -0.71 -2.82 -11.91
C TRP A 170 -0.52 -3.05 -13.41
N LEU A 171 -1.06 -4.16 -13.93
CA LEU A 171 -0.94 -4.54 -15.34
C LEU A 171 -2.10 -3.99 -16.19
N SER A 172 -2.86 -3.02 -15.68
CA SER A 172 -3.87 -2.32 -16.48
C SER A 172 -3.22 -1.61 -17.68
N PRO A 173 -3.94 -1.44 -18.80
CA PRO A 173 -3.39 -0.79 -19.99
C PRO A 173 -2.73 0.55 -19.68
N SER A 174 -1.51 0.74 -20.20
CA SER A 174 -0.70 1.96 -20.03
C SER A 174 -0.23 2.25 -18.59
N CYS A 175 -0.31 1.26 -17.68
CA CYS A 175 0.22 1.35 -16.32
C CYS A 175 1.64 0.75 -16.24
N THR A 176 1.85 -0.28 -15.43
CA THR A 176 3.14 -0.97 -15.25
C THR A 176 3.32 -2.05 -16.31
N TYR A 177 4.57 -2.27 -16.75
CA TYR A 177 4.89 -3.31 -17.74
C TYR A 177 4.95 -4.70 -17.11
N ASP A 178 5.65 -4.82 -15.98
CA ASP A 178 5.83 -6.10 -15.29
C ASP A 178 5.53 -5.98 -13.79
N CYS A 179 4.98 -7.04 -13.21
CA CYS A 179 4.70 -7.14 -11.80
C CYS A 179 5.20 -8.47 -11.25
N ILE A 180 5.97 -8.42 -10.16
CA ILE A 180 6.37 -9.59 -9.39
C ILE A 180 5.60 -9.53 -8.07
N ILE A 181 4.72 -10.51 -7.84
CA ILE A 181 4.06 -10.68 -6.54
C ILE A 181 4.56 -11.96 -5.89
N VAL A 182 5.02 -11.84 -4.65
CA VAL A 182 5.41 -12.97 -3.81
C VAL A 182 4.35 -13.14 -2.73
N LYS A 183 3.50 -14.15 -2.88
CA LYS A 183 2.57 -14.58 -1.83
C LYS A 183 3.31 -15.50 -0.87
N ILE A 184 3.29 -15.16 0.42
CA ILE A 184 3.87 -15.97 1.48
C ILE A 184 2.72 -16.46 2.34
N ASP A 185 2.56 -17.79 2.38
CA ASP A 185 1.57 -18.40 3.26
C ASP A 185 2.13 -18.49 4.68
N PRO A 186 1.32 -18.17 5.71
CA PRO A 186 1.74 -18.35 7.08
C PRO A 186 2.02 -19.84 7.32
N VAL A 187 3.22 -20.15 7.81
CA VAL A 187 3.54 -21.50 8.26
C VAL A 187 2.61 -21.82 9.43
N SER A 188 1.84 -22.90 9.32
CA SER A 188 1.01 -23.39 10.41
C SER A 188 1.87 -23.53 11.66
N GLN A 189 1.50 -22.82 12.73
CA GLN A 189 2.05 -23.13 14.04
C GLN A 189 1.35 -24.41 14.50
N ASP A 190 2.05 -25.53 14.39
CA ASP A 190 1.66 -26.80 15.00
C ASP A 190 1.50 -26.67 16.53
#